data_AF-A0AAN7JYN4-F1
#
_entry.id   AF-A0AAN7JYN4-F1
#
_cell.length_a   1.000
_cell.length_b   1.000
_cell.length_c   1.000
_cell.angle_alpha   90.00
_cell.angle_beta   90.00
_cell.angle_gamma   90.00
#
_symmetry.space_group_name_H-M   'P 1'
#
loop_
_entity.id
_entity.type
_entity.pdbx_description
1 polymer ?
#
loop_
_entity_poly.entity_id
_entity_poly.type
_entity_poly.pdbx_seq_one_letter_code
_entity_poly.pdbx_strand_id
1 'polypeptide(L)'
;MGQKRNPSLPTTSAGRAFVRGGRGVLRGKQVKKTFNSIKITVLCDFMTIIFLRGTIGIGNLIEETNRILTEIRSESDPTEPDTNPNATYTLGPKISNWDTDRQNWLEGNPEFPSHVNGKSRVLLLTGSQPNPCDNPIGDHYLLKVIKNKIDYCRIHGIEIVYTMAHLDKELAGYWGKVPMIRRVMLSHPEAEWIWWMDSDALFTDMVFEIPLSKYTRTTIWPSTATLTYFLMRNHGSH
;
A
#
# COMPACT_ATOMS: atom_id res chain seq x y z
N MET A 1 -15.47 44.33 -59.88
CA MET A 1 -16.25 43.10 -60.16
C MET A 1 -16.11 42.20 -58.94
N GLY A 2 -17.09 41.79 -58.13
CA GLY A 2 -18.55 41.91 -58.12
C GLY A 2 -19.07 40.75 -57.25
N GLN A 3 -19.74 41.08 -56.12
CA GLN A 3 -20.70 40.34 -55.26
C GLN A 3 -20.50 38.83 -54.94
N LYS A 4 -20.45 38.33 -53.69
CA LYS A 4 -21.40 38.32 -52.53
C LYS A 4 -22.48 37.22 -52.61
N ARG A 5 -22.51 36.27 -51.64
CA ARG A 5 -23.64 35.77 -50.79
C ARG A 5 -23.52 34.29 -50.33
N ASN A 6 -23.67 34.05 -49.02
CA ASN A 6 -24.03 32.78 -48.34
C ASN A 6 -25.58 32.53 -48.43
N PRO A 7 -26.20 31.59 -47.68
CA PRO A 7 -26.20 30.11 -47.71
C PRO A 7 -27.64 29.55 -47.85
N SER A 8 -27.85 28.22 -48.01
CA SER A 8 -29.19 27.61 -47.79
C SER A 8 -29.18 26.10 -47.52
N LEU A 9 -29.78 25.71 -46.39
CA LEU A 9 -30.33 24.38 -46.10
C LEU A 9 -31.44 23.99 -47.09
N PRO A 10 -31.84 22.71 -47.11
CA PRO A 10 -33.26 22.38 -47.12
C PRO A 10 -33.68 21.59 -45.87
N THR A 11 -34.78 22.07 -45.29
CA THR A 11 -35.65 21.42 -44.29
C THR A 11 -36.96 21.09 -44.97
N THR A 12 -37.48 19.85 -44.87
CA THR A 12 -38.93 19.47 -44.88
C THR A 12 -38.97 17.93 -44.73
N SER A 13 -39.53 17.29 -43.69
CA SER A 13 -40.91 17.26 -43.16
C SER A 13 -41.92 16.81 -44.24
N ALA A 14 -42.90 15.92 -44.07
CA ALA A 14 -43.51 15.24 -42.94
C ALA A 14 -44.52 14.18 -43.47
N GLY A 15 -45.07 13.36 -42.57
CA GLY A 15 -46.45 12.81 -42.70
C GLY A 15 -46.53 11.31 -43.01
N ARG A 16 -46.74 10.40 -42.04
CA ARG A 16 -47.98 10.05 -41.28
C ARG A 16 -49.01 9.20 -42.06
N ALA A 17 -49.22 7.97 -41.58
CA ALA A 17 -50.52 7.35 -41.20
C ALA A 17 -50.22 5.91 -40.70
N PHE A 18 -50.26 5.61 -39.39
CA PHE A 18 -51.39 5.11 -38.59
C PHE A 18 -52.19 3.95 -39.23
N VAL A 19 -52.19 2.76 -38.58
CA VAL A 19 -53.35 2.15 -37.88
C VAL A 19 -52.90 0.88 -37.10
N ARG A 20 -53.00 0.99 -35.77
CA ARG A 20 -53.61 0.09 -34.77
C ARG A 20 -53.51 -1.45 -34.91
N GLY A 21 -52.96 -2.09 -33.86
CA GLY A 21 -53.38 -3.43 -33.43
C GLY A 21 -52.37 -4.13 -32.50
N GLY A 22 -52.79 -4.53 -31.30
CA GLY A 22 -52.16 -5.63 -30.56
C GLY A 22 -51.65 -5.30 -29.15
N ARG A 23 -52.38 -5.79 -28.14
CA ARG A 23 -51.97 -5.92 -26.72
C ARG A 23 -50.67 -6.74 -26.60
N GLY A 24 -49.77 -6.35 -25.69
CA GLY A 24 -48.64 -7.21 -25.31
C GLY A 24 -47.67 -6.62 -24.28
N VAL A 25 -47.84 -7.04 -23.02
CA VAL A 25 -46.80 -7.27 -22.01
C VAL A 25 -46.02 -6.05 -21.47
N LEU A 26 -46.50 -5.54 -20.34
CA LEU A 26 -45.65 -4.86 -19.35
C LEU A 26 -44.77 -5.89 -18.62
N ARG A 27 -43.53 -5.47 -18.32
CA ARG A 27 -42.76 -5.82 -17.10
C ARG A 27 -41.87 -7.08 -17.15
N GLY A 28 -40.75 -6.98 -17.86
CA GLY A 28 -39.63 -7.94 -17.86
C GLY A 28 -38.33 -7.49 -17.17
N LYS A 29 -38.37 -6.57 -16.19
CA LYS A 29 -37.16 -6.09 -15.46
C LYS A 29 -37.07 -6.53 -14.00
N GLN A 30 -37.89 -7.47 -13.56
CA GLN A 30 -37.99 -7.86 -12.14
C GLN A 30 -37.84 -9.38 -11.90
N VAL A 31 -37.08 -10.08 -12.76
CA VAL A 31 -36.77 -11.51 -12.54
C VAL A 31 -35.28 -11.71 -12.23
N LYS A 32 -34.38 -10.88 -12.76
CA LYS A 32 -32.94 -10.98 -12.49
C LYS A 32 -32.54 -10.56 -11.05
N LYS A 33 -33.37 -9.74 -10.40
CA LYS A 33 -33.14 -9.27 -9.02
C LYS A 33 -33.47 -10.33 -7.97
N THR A 34 -34.46 -11.18 -8.23
CA THR A 34 -34.90 -12.26 -7.33
C THR A 34 -33.95 -13.46 -7.34
N PHE A 35 -33.29 -13.77 -8.45
CA PHE A 35 -32.32 -14.87 -8.51
C PHE A 35 -31.05 -14.61 -7.69
N ASN A 36 -30.57 -13.35 -7.66
CA ASN A 36 -29.40 -13.02 -6.86
C ASN A 36 -29.70 -13.01 -5.35
N SER A 37 -30.92 -12.60 -4.96
CA SER A 37 -31.36 -12.69 -3.57
C SER A 37 -31.51 -14.15 -3.11
N ILE A 38 -32.10 -15.03 -3.94
CA ILE A 38 -32.23 -16.46 -3.62
C ILE A 38 -30.87 -17.15 -3.52
N LYS A 39 -29.92 -16.83 -4.41
CA LYS A 39 -28.55 -17.37 -4.35
C LYS A 39 -27.80 -16.97 -3.07
N ILE A 40 -27.97 -15.73 -2.60
CA ILE A 40 -27.32 -15.24 -1.38
C ILE A 40 -27.90 -15.92 -0.13
N THR A 41 -29.22 -16.11 -0.06
CA THR A 41 -29.86 -16.81 1.07
C THR A 41 -29.41 -18.27 1.15
N VAL A 42 -29.37 -18.98 0.02
CA VAL A 42 -28.88 -20.37 -0.01
C VAL A 42 -27.40 -20.47 0.39
N LEU A 43 -26.57 -19.51 -0.03
CA LEU A 43 -25.15 -19.45 0.38
C LEU A 43 -25.00 -19.14 1.87
N CYS A 44 -25.82 -18.23 2.42
CA CYS A 44 -25.80 -17.86 3.82
C CYS A 44 -26.23 -19.03 4.71
N ASP A 45 -27.30 -19.73 4.32
CA ASP A 45 -27.81 -20.91 5.03
C ASP A 45 -26.82 -22.09 4.94
N PHE A 46 -26.14 -22.26 3.80
CA PHE A 46 -25.10 -23.28 3.65
C PHE A 46 -23.85 -22.98 4.50
N MET A 47 -23.38 -21.72 4.51
CA MET A 47 -22.24 -21.29 5.33
C MET A 47 -22.54 -21.43 6.82
N THR A 48 -23.77 -21.12 7.26
CA THR A 48 -24.16 -21.31 8.66
C THR A 48 -24.27 -22.79 9.03
N ILE A 49 -24.78 -23.67 8.15
CA ILE A 49 -24.76 -25.12 8.39
C ILE A 49 -23.34 -25.67 8.44
N ILE A 50 -22.41 -25.19 7.60
CA ILE A 50 -20.99 -25.57 7.68
C ILE A 50 -20.37 -25.08 9.00
N PHE A 51 -20.68 -23.86 9.44
CA PHE A 51 -20.23 -23.35 10.74
C PHE A 51 -20.82 -24.14 11.92
N LEU A 52 -22.08 -24.55 11.82
CA LEU A 52 -22.79 -25.31 12.86
C LEU A 52 -22.43 -26.81 12.88
N ARG A 53 -22.07 -27.40 11.74
CA ARG A 53 -21.58 -28.80 11.66
C ARG A 53 -20.07 -28.93 11.75
N GLY A 54 -19.32 -27.87 11.45
CA GLY A 54 -17.86 -27.80 11.58
C GLY A 54 -17.36 -27.91 13.02
N THR A 55 -18.26 -27.82 14.01
CA THR A 55 -17.94 -27.95 15.44
C THR A 55 -18.00 -29.38 15.97
N ILE A 56 -18.43 -30.38 15.18
CA ILE A 56 -18.60 -31.76 15.67
C ILE A 56 -17.45 -32.70 15.24
N GLY A 57 -16.50 -32.24 14.40
CA GLY A 57 -15.36 -33.03 13.92
C GLY A 57 -13.98 -32.63 14.47
N ILE A 58 -13.93 -31.82 15.53
CA ILE A 58 -12.71 -31.09 15.94
C ILE A 58 -11.76 -31.93 16.83
N GLY A 59 -12.18 -33.09 17.34
CA GLY A 59 -11.40 -33.89 18.29
C GLY A 59 -10.01 -34.36 17.77
N ASN A 60 -9.95 -34.91 16.56
CA ASN A 60 -8.68 -35.40 15.98
C ASN A 60 -7.83 -34.30 15.32
N LEU A 61 -8.43 -33.17 14.96
CA LEU A 61 -7.73 -32.06 14.29
C LEU A 61 -6.94 -31.20 15.29
N ILE A 62 -7.38 -31.13 16.55
CA ILE A 62 -6.64 -30.44 17.62
C ILE A 62 -5.33 -31.17 17.91
N GLU A 63 -5.32 -32.50 17.96
CA GLU A 63 -4.13 -33.29 18.28
C GLU A 63 -3.07 -33.22 17.19
N GLU A 64 -3.47 -33.32 15.91
CA GLU A 64 -2.56 -33.17 14.77
C GLU A 64 -2.03 -31.73 14.65
N THR A 65 -2.86 -30.72 14.93
CA THR A 65 -2.44 -29.32 14.95
C THR A 65 -1.45 -29.06 16.09
N ASN A 66 -1.68 -29.65 17.27
CA ASN A 66 -0.75 -29.57 18.39
C ASN A 66 0.57 -30.27 18.07
N ARG A 67 0.55 -31.42 17.37
CA ARG A 67 1.75 -32.13 16.94
C ARG A 67 2.58 -31.31 15.95
N ILE A 68 1.93 -30.69 14.97
CA ILE A 68 2.57 -29.79 14.00
C ILE A 68 3.10 -28.52 14.71
N LEU A 69 2.36 -27.97 15.67
CA LEU A 69 2.81 -26.83 16.49
C LEU A 69 4.01 -27.16 17.38
N THR A 70 4.09 -28.39 17.91
CA THR A 70 5.26 -28.83 18.69
C THR A 70 6.47 -29.11 17.79
N GLU A 71 6.25 -29.55 16.55
CA GLU A 71 7.31 -29.80 15.59
C GLU A 71 7.92 -28.49 15.07
N ILE A 72 7.09 -27.48 14.76
CA ILE A 72 7.53 -26.11 14.42
C ILE A 72 8.25 -25.45 15.60
N ARG A 73 7.82 -25.69 16.84
CA ARG A 73 8.52 -25.22 18.06
C ARG A 73 9.89 -25.87 18.27
N SER A 74 10.15 -27.05 17.68
CA SER A 74 11.42 -27.77 17.86
C SER A 74 12.56 -27.26 16.96
N GLU A 75 12.26 -26.44 15.94
CA GLU A 75 13.26 -25.79 15.08
C GLU A 75 13.63 -24.35 15.50
N SER A 76 13.03 -23.83 16.56
CA SER A 76 13.30 -22.47 17.06
C SER A 76 14.18 -22.45 18.31
N ASP A 77 15.24 -21.64 18.25
CA ASP A 77 16.21 -21.30 19.30
C ASP A 77 15.54 -21.07 20.68
N PRO A 78 16.04 -21.63 21.82
CA PRO A 78 15.32 -21.66 23.10
C PRO A 78 15.27 -20.32 23.85
N THR A 79 15.63 -19.20 23.21
CA THR A 79 15.93 -17.94 23.91
C THR A 79 14.88 -16.84 23.71
N GLU A 80 13.68 -17.15 23.22
CA GLU A 80 12.65 -16.14 22.99
C GLU A 80 11.64 -16.09 24.15
N PRO A 81 11.44 -14.94 24.82
CA PRO A 81 10.51 -14.82 25.92
C PRO A 81 9.05 -14.96 25.45
N ASP A 82 8.26 -15.72 26.22
CA ASP A 82 6.83 -15.93 26.05
C ASP A 82 6.10 -14.62 25.73
N THR A 83 5.47 -14.53 24.56
CA THR A 83 4.61 -13.41 24.17
C THR A 83 3.40 -13.39 25.10
N ASN A 84 3.33 -12.42 26.02
CA ASN A 84 2.18 -12.25 26.91
C ASN A 84 0.94 -11.86 26.08
N PRO A 85 -0.12 -12.71 26.01
CA PRO A 85 -1.30 -12.45 25.19
C PRO A 85 -2.13 -11.23 25.65
N ASN A 86 -1.81 -10.65 26.81
CA ASN A 86 -2.47 -9.47 27.36
C ASN A 86 -1.70 -8.16 27.15
N ALA A 87 -0.54 -8.20 26.50
CA ALA A 87 0.26 -7.00 26.22
C ALA A 87 -0.21 -6.32 24.92
N THR A 88 -0.49 -5.01 24.97
CA THR A 88 -0.76 -4.22 23.77
C THR A 88 0.54 -4.00 23.00
N TYR A 89 0.53 -4.32 21.71
CA TYR A 89 1.67 -4.08 20.82
C TYR A 89 2.08 -2.60 20.80
N THR A 90 3.39 -2.34 20.83
CA THR A 90 3.95 -0.99 20.67
C THR A 90 5.17 -1.01 19.76
N LEU A 91 5.29 -0.01 18.89
CA LEU A 91 6.46 0.20 18.01
C LEU A 91 7.71 0.71 18.77
N GLY A 92 7.69 0.65 20.10
CA GLY A 92 8.66 1.26 21.01
C GLY A 92 8.09 2.44 21.81
N PRO A 93 8.95 3.11 22.62
CA PRO A 93 8.52 4.15 23.54
C PRO A 93 7.79 5.30 22.83
N LYS A 94 6.73 5.83 23.44
CA LYS A 94 6.04 7.00 22.90
C LYS A 94 6.98 8.20 22.92
N ILE A 95 7.12 8.86 21.76
CA ILE A 95 7.91 10.09 21.60
C ILE A 95 6.93 11.22 21.32
N SER A 96 6.90 12.25 22.16
CA SER A 96 5.96 13.38 22.05
C SER A 96 6.60 14.69 21.58
N ASN A 97 7.93 14.79 21.68
CA ASN A 97 8.72 16.01 21.42
C ASN A 97 9.66 15.86 20.22
N TRP A 98 9.36 14.95 19.29
CA TRP A 98 10.24 14.62 18.17
C TRP A 98 10.62 15.84 17.33
N ASP A 99 9.68 16.75 17.05
CA ASP A 99 9.95 17.92 16.22
C ASP A 99 10.94 18.87 16.88
N THR A 100 10.82 19.07 18.19
CA THR A 100 11.75 19.88 18.98
C THR A 100 13.12 19.21 19.04
N ASP A 101 13.17 17.90 19.29
CA ASP A 101 14.43 17.16 19.38
C ASP A 101 15.17 17.16 18.03
N ARG A 102 14.44 16.96 16.94
CA ARG A 102 14.96 17.03 15.57
C ARG A 102 15.47 18.43 15.24
N GLN A 103 14.74 19.48 15.61
CA GLN A 103 15.17 20.86 15.38
C GLN A 103 16.47 21.17 16.14
N ASN A 104 16.54 20.80 17.42
CA ASN A 104 17.76 20.96 18.23
C ASN A 104 18.95 20.19 17.62
N TRP A 105 18.70 18.98 17.10
CA TRP A 105 19.73 18.20 16.42
C TRP A 105 20.22 18.90 15.14
N LEU A 106 19.32 19.43 14.31
CA LEU A 106 19.71 20.14 13.08
C LEU A 106 20.52 21.40 13.37
N GLU A 107 20.19 22.13 14.44
CA GLU A 107 20.95 23.29 14.89
C GLU A 107 22.36 22.93 15.38
N GLY A 108 22.51 21.76 16.00
CA GLY A 108 23.79 21.24 16.48
C GLY A 108 24.66 20.58 15.40
N ASN A 109 24.09 20.20 14.24
CA ASN A 109 24.77 19.44 13.17
C ASN A 109 24.60 20.13 11.80
N PRO A 110 25.18 21.34 11.61
CA PRO A 110 25.00 22.14 10.38
C PRO A 110 25.56 21.46 9.12
N GLU A 111 26.46 20.48 9.26
CA GLU A 111 27.01 19.67 8.17
C GLU A 111 25.99 18.67 7.58
N PHE A 112 24.89 18.40 8.29
CA PHE A 112 23.79 17.55 7.85
C PHE A 112 22.48 18.35 7.68
N PRO A 113 22.41 19.28 6.72
CA PRO A 113 21.21 20.09 6.53
C PRO A 113 20.06 19.25 5.96
N SER A 114 18.84 19.57 6.40
CA SER A 114 17.60 18.99 5.89
C SER A 114 17.23 19.46 4.49
N HIS A 115 17.88 20.53 4.01
CA HIS A 115 17.71 21.09 2.68
C HIS A 115 19.07 21.35 2.03
N VAL A 116 19.27 20.86 0.81
CA VAL A 116 20.49 21.03 0.02
C VAL A 116 20.13 21.71 -1.28
N ASN A 117 20.78 22.84 -1.59
CA ASN A 117 20.52 23.63 -2.81
C ASN A 117 19.03 23.98 -3.03
N GLY A 118 18.32 24.30 -1.94
CA GLY A 118 16.89 24.64 -1.98
C GLY A 118 15.94 23.44 -2.16
N LYS A 119 16.46 22.20 -2.19
CA LYS A 119 15.68 20.97 -2.24
C LYS A 119 15.70 20.27 -0.89
N SER A 120 14.56 19.78 -0.43
CA SER A 120 14.48 18.96 0.79
C SER A 120 15.23 17.65 0.58
N ARG A 121 15.96 17.18 1.60
CA ARG A 121 16.66 15.90 1.58
C ARG A 121 15.63 14.77 1.62
N VAL A 122 15.75 13.84 0.67
CA VAL A 122 14.89 12.67 0.56
C VAL A 122 15.72 11.41 0.77
N LEU A 123 15.17 10.50 1.58
CA LEU A 123 15.72 9.17 1.82
C LEU A 123 14.74 8.13 1.26
N LEU A 124 15.10 7.44 0.18
CA LEU A 124 14.32 6.35 -0.37
C LEU A 124 14.55 5.10 0.47
N LEU A 125 13.48 4.54 1.02
CA LEU A 125 13.49 3.32 1.82
C LEU A 125 12.77 2.21 1.06
N THR A 126 13.47 1.09 0.87
CA THR A 126 12.93 -0.13 0.27
C THR A 126 13.48 -1.35 1.00
N GLY A 127 12.87 -2.52 0.81
CA GLY A 127 13.36 -3.74 1.44
C GLY A 127 12.71 -5.00 0.92
N SER A 128 13.37 -6.12 1.21
CA SER A 128 12.88 -7.47 0.95
C SER A 128 13.02 -8.33 2.21
N GLN A 129 12.46 -9.54 2.16
CA GLN A 129 12.75 -10.54 3.18
C GLN A 129 14.26 -10.89 3.22
N PRO A 130 14.79 -11.34 4.37
CA PRO A 130 16.19 -11.74 4.51
C PRO A 130 16.52 -13.05 3.80
N ASN A 131 15.53 -13.95 3.72
CA ASN A 131 15.71 -15.27 3.15
C ASN A 131 15.55 -15.21 1.63
N PRO A 132 16.17 -16.16 0.89
CA PRO A 132 15.93 -16.31 -0.53
C PRO A 132 14.44 -16.43 -0.87
N CYS A 133 14.06 -16.01 -2.07
CA CYS A 133 12.69 -16.17 -2.54
C CYS A 133 12.36 -17.66 -2.75
N ASP A 134 11.13 -18.08 -2.40
CA ASP A 134 10.64 -19.45 -2.67
C ASP A 134 10.78 -19.84 -4.14
N ASN A 135 10.55 -18.87 -5.03
CA ASN A 135 10.86 -18.99 -6.44
C ASN A 135 12.22 -18.31 -6.73
N PRO A 136 13.24 -19.04 -7.17
CA PRO A 136 14.58 -18.49 -7.42
C PRO A 136 14.64 -17.34 -8.43
N ILE A 137 13.66 -17.24 -9.34
CA ILE A 137 13.59 -16.10 -10.27
C ILE A 137 13.25 -14.79 -9.55
N GLY A 138 12.62 -14.86 -8.37
CA GLY A 138 12.25 -13.72 -7.54
C GLY A 138 13.46 -12.87 -7.14
N ASP A 139 14.54 -13.52 -6.72
CA ASP A 139 15.78 -12.82 -6.33
C ASP A 139 16.42 -12.07 -7.51
N HIS A 140 16.26 -12.59 -8.73
CA HIS A 140 16.69 -11.89 -9.95
C HIS A 140 15.86 -10.63 -10.22
N TYR A 141 14.56 -10.66 -9.93
CA TYR A 141 13.70 -9.48 -10.02
C TYR A 141 14.05 -8.46 -8.94
N LEU A 142 14.27 -8.88 -7.69
CA LEU A 142 14.73 -8.01 -6.61
C LEU A 142 16.02 -7.28 -7.00
N LEU A 143 17.00 -8.01 -7.55
CA LEU A 143 18.26 -7.45 -8.03
C LEU A 143 18.05 -6.40 -9.15
N LYS A 144 17.18 -6.68 -10.12
CA LYS A 144 16.88 -5.73 -11.21
C LYS A 144 16.18 -4.48 -10.70
N VAL A 145 15.22 -4.64 -9.79
CA VAL A 145 14.46 -3.52 -9.24
C VAL A 145 15.34 -2.64 -8.36
N ILE A 146 16.21 -3.21 -7.52
CA ILE A 146 17.14 -2.37 -6.73
C ILE A 146 18.12 -1.62 -7.63
N LYS A 147 18.62 -2.24 -8.70
CA LYS A 147 19.44 -1.53 -9.70
C LYS A 147 18.69 -0.33 -10.29
N ASN A 148 17.42 -0.51 -10.67
CA ASN A 148 16.58 0.57 -11.19
C ASN A 148 16.46 1.73 -10.18
N LYS A 149 16.18 1.43 -8.91
CA LYS A 149 16.09 2.44 -7.84
C LYS A 149 17.43 3.15 -7.61
N ILE A 150 18.54 2.42 -7.58
CA ILE A 150 19.90 3.00 -7.45
C ILE A 150 20.19 3.98 -8.59
N ASP A 151 19.88 3.59 -9.83
CA ASP A 151 20.12 4.45 -11.00
C ASP A 151 19.25 5.73 -10.94
N TYR A 152 17.99 5.63 -10.52
CA TYR A 152 17.12 6.79 -10.31
C TYR A 152 17.65 7.70 -9.20
N CYS A 153 17.92 7.12 -8.02
CA CYS A 153 18.44 7.85 -6.86
C CYS A 153 19.74 8.59 -7.18
N ARG A 154 20.66 7.98 -7.94
CA ARG A 154 21.91 8.61 -8.38
C ARG A 154 21.66 9.83 -9.27
N ILE A 155 20.71 9.76 -10.20
CA ILE A 155 20.38 10.87 -11.11
C ILE A 155 19.75 12.04 -10.35
N HIS A 156 18.90 11.75 -9.37
CA HIS A 156 18.12 12.74 -8.64
C HIS A 156 18.76 13.22 -7.33
N GLY A 157 19.93 12.69 -6.96
CA GLY A 157 20.62 13.05 -5.71
C GLY A 157 19.85 12.61 -4.46
N ILE A 158 19.18 11.46 -4.53
CA ILE A 158 18.39 10.88 -3.44
C ILE A 158 19.21 9.78 -2.78
N GLU A 159 19.25 9.75 -1.45
CA GLU A 159 19.90 8.68 -0.70
C GLU A 159 18.99 7.44 -0.66
N ILE A 160 19.55 6.24 -0.64
CA ILE A 160 18.78 4.99 -0.64
C ILE A 160 19.19 4.09 0.52
N VAL A 161 18.19 3.55 1.22
CA VAL A 161 18.32 2.51 2.24
C VAL A 161 17.61 1.27 1.73
N TYR A 162 18.37 0.19 1.57
CA TYR A 162 17.84 -1.14 1.31
C TYR A 162 17.97 -1.97 2.58
N THR A 163 16.86 -2.48 3.11
CA THR A 163 16.89 -3.35 4.29
C THR A 163 16.41 -4.77 3.96
N MET A 164 17.05 -5.73 4.62
CA MET A 164 16.70 -7.15 4.63
C MET A 164 16.24 -7.61 6.01
N ALA A 165 16.14 -6.71 6.99
CA ALA A 165 15.87 -7.07 8.38
C ALA A 165 14.36 -7.19 8.64
N HIS A 166 13.93 -8.31 9.23
CA HIS A 166 12.66 -8.40 9.94
C HIS A 166 12.83 -7.77 11.32
N LEU A 167 12.48 -6.48 11.44
CA LEU A 167 12.64 -5.73 12.70
C LEU A 167 11.63 -6.15 13.78
N ASP A 168 10.52 -6.77 13.38
CA ASP A 168 9.47 -7.17 14.29
C ASP A 168 8.78 -8.43 13.76
N LYS A 169 8.73 -9.49 14.58
CA LYS A 169 8.09 -10.76 14.22
C LYS A 169 6.57 -10.65 14.19
N GLU A 170 5.97 -9.73 14.97
CA GLU A 170 4.53 -9.50 15.01
C GLU A 170 4.04 -8.70 13.78
N LEU A 171 4.89 -7.82 13.24
CA LEU A 171 4.62 -7.04 12.02
C LEU A 171 5.31 -7.61 10.78
N ALA A 172 5.22 -8.92 10.58
CA ALA A 172 5.78 -9.56 9.39
C ALA A 172 5.05 -9.17 8.08
N GLY A 173 5.71 -9.39 6.94
CA GLY A 173 5.16 -9.16 5.61
C GLY A 173 4.85 -7.68 5.35
N TYR A 174 3.63 -7.38 4.91
CA TYR A 174 3.22 -6.04 4.49
C TYR A 174 3.38 -4.95 5.56
N TRP A 175 3.31 -5.33 6.84
CA TRP A 175 3.41 -4.41 7.96
C TRP A 175 4.85 -4.11 8.38
N GLY A 176 5.84 -4.84 7.88
CA GLY A 176 7.25 -4.68 8.26
C GLY A 176 7.81 -3.30 7.95
N LYS A 177 7.20 -2.59 7.00
CA LYS A 177 7.55 -1.19 6.68
C LYS A 177 7.32 -0.22 7.84
N VAL A 178 6.35 -0.47 8.73
CA VAL A 178 6.02 0.45 9.82
C VAL A 178 7.19 0.59 10.82
N PRO A 179 7.73 -0.50 11.40
CA PRO A 179 8.89 -0.39 12.29
C PRO A 179 10.14 0.10 11.55
N MET A 180 10.29 -0.23 10.27
CA MET A 180 11.40 0.24 9.43
C MET A 180 11.38 1.75 9.22
N ILE A 181 10.22 2.31 8.86
CA ILE A 181 10.06 3.76 8.68
C ILE A 181 10.31 4.47 10.00
N ARG A 182 9.75 3.99 11.12
CA ARG A 182 10.01 4.58 12.44
C ARG A 182 11.49 4.58 12.79
N ARG A 183 12.20 3.47 12.55
CA ARG A 183 13.64 3.38 12.82
C ARG A 183 14.43 4.40 11.99
N VAL A 184 14.11 4.51 10.70
CA VAL A 184 14.76 5.44 9.77
C VAL A 184 14.45 6.89 10.12
N MET A 185 13.21 7.22 10.51
CA MET A 185 12.86 8.56 11.00
C MET A 185 13.77 9.00 12.15
N LEU A 186 13.95 8.11 13.13
CA LEU A 186 14.70 8.40 14.34
C LEU A 186 16.22 8.41 14.12
N SER A 187 16.73 7.61 13.19
CA SER A 187 18.17 7.53 12.90
C SER A 187 18.67 8.54 11.87
N HIS A 188 17.77 9.13 11.08
CA HIS A 188 18.08 10.13 10.05
C HIS A 188 17.30 11.44 10.28
N PRO A 189 17.59 12.20 11.36
CA PRO A 189 16.96 13.50 11.61
C PRO A 189 17.23 14.51 10.49
N GLU A 190 18.32 14.37 9.73
CA GLU A 190 18.64 15.18 8.56
C GLU A 190 17.70 14.93 7.36
N ALA A 191 17.05 13.76 7.26
CA ALA A 191 16.09 13.51 6.21
C ALA A 191 14.82 14.32 6.46
N GLU A 192 14.37 15.09 5.48
CA GLU A 192 13.09 15.82 5.54
C GLU A 192 11.93 14.93 5.10
N TRP A 193 12.19 14.08 4.09
CA TRP A 193 11.23 13.14 3.56
C TRP A 193 11.79 11.72 3.54
N ILE A 194 10.97 10.77 3.98
CA ILE A 194 11.19 9.35 3.81
C ILE A 194 10.27 8.88 2.71
N TRP A 195 10.85 8.34 1.65
CA TRP A 195 10.10 7.82 0.53
C TRP A 195 10.11 6.29 0.58
N TRP A 196 9.03 5.73 1.10
CA TRP A 196 8.81 4.30 1.04
C TRP A 196 8.51 3.86 -0.40
N MET A 197 9.14 2.77 -0.83
CA MET A 197 8.84 2.11 -2.10
C MET A 197 9.03 0.60 -1.97
N ASP A 198 7.98 -0.19 -2.21
CA ASP A 198 8.02 -1.65 -2.16
C ASP A 198 9.07 -2.22 -3.13
N SER A 199 9.55 -3.43 -2.85
CA SER A 199 10.57 -4.11 -3.65
C SER A 199 10.10 -4.55 -5.04
N ASP A 200 8.79 -4.58 -5.30
CA ASP A 200 8.18 -4.89 -6.60
C ASP A 200 7.80 -3.64 -7.42
N ALA A 201 7.98 -2.43 -6.87
CA ALA A 201 7.79 -1.17 -7.58
C ALA A 201 9.09 -0.69 -8.24
N LEU A 202 9.01 -0.15 -9.46
CA LEU A 202 10.17 0.37 -10.19
C LEU A 202 9.87 1.68 -10.93
N PHE A 203 10.91 2.49 -11.14
CA PHE A 203 10.86 3.72 -11.93
C PHE A 203 10.88 3.41 -13.42
N THR A 204 9.88 3.90 -14.13
CA THR A 204 9.81 3.83 -15.59
C THR A 204 10.17 5.16 -16.25
N ASP A 205 9.84 6.27 -15.58
CA ASP A 205 10.30 7.61 -15.96
C ASP A 205 11.50 8.00 -15.09
N MET A 206 12.68 7.99 -15.70
CA MET A 206 13.94 8.32 -15.01
C MET A 206 14.22 9.83 -14.98
N VAL A 207 13.45 10.64 -15.71
CA VAL A 207 13.63 12.10 -15.82
C VAL A 207 12.68 12.84 -14.87
N PHE A 208 11.52 12.26 -14.57
CA PHE A 208 10.56 12.84 -13.64
C PHE A 208 11.19 13.12 -12.27
N GLU A 209 10.99 14.33 -11.76
CA GLU A 209 11.37 14.73 -10.40
C GLU A 209 10.12 15.04 -9.58
N ILE A 210 10.07 14.57 -8.34
CA ILE A 210 8.93 14.82 -7.44
C ILE A 210 8.86 16.31 -7.11
N PRO A 211 7.73 17.00 -7.34
CA PRO A 211 7.60 18.42 -7.05
C PRO A 211 7.33 18.65 -5.55
N LEU A 212 8.33 18.38 -4.70
CA LEU A 212 8.25 18.43 -3.22
C LEU A 212 7.71 19.76 -2.68
N SER A 213 7.99 20.87 -3.37
CA SER A 213 7.50 22.21 -3.01
C SER A 213 5.97 22.31 -2.96
N LYS A 214 5.25 21.44 -3.69
CA LYS A 214 3.78 21.36 -3.66
C LYS A 214 3.22 20.70 -2.41
N TYR A 215 4.04 19.94 -1.67
CA TYR A 215 3.60 19.10 -0.55
C TYR A 215 4.00 19.63 0.83
N THR A 216 4.43 20.89 0.92
CA THR A 216 4.90 21.54 2.16
C THR A 216 3.87 21.54 3.32
N ARG A 217 2.58 21.39 3.00
CA ARG A 217 1.47 21.36 4.00
C ARG A 217 0.94 19.96 4.28
N THR A 218 1.58 18.91 3.75
CA THR A 218 1.09 17.54 3.87
C THR A 218 2.15 16.66 4.51
N THR A 219 1.75 15.82 5.46
CA THR A 219 2.68 14.88 6.11
C THR A 219 2.89 13.62 5.29
N ILE A 220 1.89 13.16 4.53
CA ILE A 220 1.94 11.94 3.72
C ILE A 220 1.41 12.18 2.31
N TRP A 221 2.12 11.71 1.28
CA TRP A 221 1.70 11.79 -0.12
C TRP A 221 1.96 10.48 -0.89
N PRO A 222 1.06 10.03 -1.78
CA PRO A 222 -0.25 10.59 -2.10
C PRO A 222 -1.26 10.41 -0.95
N SER A 223 -2.21 11.35 -0.83
CA SER A 223 -3.25 11.32 0.22
C SER A 223 -4.33 10.25 -0.02
N THR A 224 -4.40 9.70 -1.23
CA THR A 224 -5.32 8.62 -1.62
C THR A 224 -4.56 7.56 -2.42
N ALA A 225 -4.37 6.38 -1.82
CA ALA A 225 -3.89 5.10 -2.37
C ALA A 225 -2.49 5.15 -3.04
N THR A 226 -1.47 4.44 -2.58
CA THR A 226 -1.35 2.98 -2.37
C THR A 226 -0.18 2.81 -1.41
N LEU A 227 -0.21 1.97 -0.36
CA LEU A 227 0.93 1.89 0.58
C LEU A 227 2.17 1.21 -0.03
N THR A 228 2.15 0.95 -1.34
CA THR A 228 3.28 0.45 -2.14
C THR A 228 4.35 1.51 -2.34
N TYR A 229 3.97 2.79 -2.46
CA TYR A 229 4.92 3.89 -2.45
C TYR A 229 4.27 5.14 -1.88
N PHE A 230 4.99 5.83 -1.00
CA PHE A 230 4.53 7.10 -0.44
C PHE A 230 5.70 7.87 0.14
N LEU A 231 5.56 9.19 0.17
CA LEU A 231 6.42 10.09 0.92
C LEU A 231 5.79 10.36 2.27
N MET A 232 6.60 10.28 3.32
CA MET A 232 6.27 10.64 4.69
C MET A 232 7.27 11.66 5.18
N ARG A 233 6.79 12.78 5.73
CA ARG A 233 7.64 13.81 6.31
C ARG A 233 8.22 13.33 7.63
N ASN A 234 9.49 13.64 7.91
CA ASN A 234 10.11 13.34 9.19
C ASN A 234 9.65 14.33 10.27
N HIS A 235 8.43 14.10 10.75
CA HIS A 235 7.72 14.95 11.70
C HIS A 235 6.97 14.09 12.73
N GLY A 236 6.83 14.60 13.95
CA GLY A 236 6.09 13.98 15.03
C GLY A 236 4.59 13.97 14.76
N SER A 237 3.88 13.02 15.37
CA SER A 237 2.41 13.08 15.47
C SER A 237 2.03 13.95 16.65
N HIS A 238 1.33 15.06 16.40
CA HIS A 238 0.69 15.86 17.45
C HIS A 238 -0.59 15.19 17.97
#